data_AF-A0A0E0F8Y0-F1
#
_entry.id   AF-A0A0E0F8Y0-F1
#
_cell.length_a   1.000
_cell.length_b   1.000
_cell.length_c   1.000
_cell.angle_alpha   90.00
_cell.angle_beta   90.00
_cell.angle_gamma   90.00
#
_symmetry.space_group_name_H-M   'P 1'
#
loop_
_entity.id
_entity.type
_entity.pdbx_description
1 polymer ?
#
loop_
_entity_poly.entity_id
_entity_poly.type
_entity_poly.pdbx_seq_one_letter_code
_entity_poly.pdbx_strand_id
1 'polypeptide(L)'
;MIVTYLAMLNLGLHLFLSWLLTVQFHLGLAGVMSSMVIAYWIPVFGQLAFVFFGGCPLTWTGFSSAAFTELGAIVKLSLSSGVMLCVELWYNTILVLLTGYMKNAEIALDALSIWLAYIFTESKVVADAVAELSPLLAFSILLNSIQPVLSGVAVGSGWQSVVAYVNVTSYYLSGIPIGVILGYVLGFQVKGIWIGMLLGTLVQTIVLLFITLRTDWEKQVEIARQRLNRWSMDENGRQQNPGID
;
A
#
# COMPACT_ATOMS: atom_id res chain seq x y z
N MET A 1 9.70 -13.30 -11.82
CA MET A 1 8.80 -13.78 -12.89
C MET A 1 7.57 -14.52 -12.38
N ILE A 2 7.67 -15.45 -11.41
CA ILE A 2 6.50 -16.18 -10.87
C ILE A 2 5.38 -15.27 -10.35
N VAL A 3 5.73 -14.20 -9.64
CA VAL A 3 4.76 -13.23 -9.12
C VAL A 3 3.94 -12.59 -10.26
N THR A 4 4.59 -12.28 -11.38
CA THR A 4 3.93 -11.71 -12.57
C THR A 4 2.95 -12.71 -13.19
N TYR A 5 3.34 -13.98 -13.33
CA TYR A 5 2.46 -15.02 -13.87
C TYR A 5 1.25 -15.28 -12.96
N LEU A 6 1.48 -15.35 -11.64
CA LEU A 6 0.41 -15.50 -10.66
C LEU A 6 -0.52 -14.28 -10.66
N ALA A 7 0.00 -13.07 -10.85
CA ALA A 7 -0.80 -11.86 -10.94
C ALA A 7 -1.72 -11.87 -12.17
N MET A 8 -1.21 -12.28 -13.34
CA MET A 8 -2.02 -12.42 -14.56
C MET A 8 -3.10 -13.49 -14.43
N LEU A 9 -2.75 -14.65 -13.85
CA LEU A 9 -3.72 -15.71 -13.56
C LEU A 9 -4.79 -15.25 -12.57
N ASN A 10 -4.37 -14.59 -11.49
CA ASN A 10 -5.26 -14.04 -10.48
C ASN A 10 -6.25 -13.03 -11.08
N LEU A 11 -5.78 -12.17 -11.98
CA LEU A 11 -6.65 -11.23 -12.69
C LEU A 11 -7.72 -11.96 -13.51
N GLY A 12 -7.33 -12.94 -14.31
CA GLY A 12 -8.27 -13.72 -15.12
C GLY A 12 -9.29 -14.48 -14.26
N LEU A 13 -8.83 -15.14 -13.20
CA LEU A 13 -9.71 -15.88 -12.29
C LEU A 13 -10.62 -14.95 -11.49
N HIS A 14 -10.14 -13.78 -11.06
CA HIS A 14 -10.96 -12.80 -10.35
C HIS A 14 -12.08 -12.27 -11.23
N LEU A 15 -11.80 -11.96 -12.51
CA LEU A 15 -12.82 -11.52 -13.47
C LEU A 15 -13.87 -12.62 -13.70
N PHE A 16 -13.42 -13.86 -13.91
CA PHE A 16 -14.30 -15.00 -14.09
C PHE A 16 -15.17 -15.27 -12.85
N LEU A 17 -14.58 -15.31 -11.66
CA LEU A 17 -15.30 -15.54 -10.40
C LEU A 17 -16.28 -14.41 -10.10
N SER A 18 -15.89 -13.16 -10.36
CA SER A 18 -16.79 -12.02 -10.18
C SER A 18 -18.00 -12.18 -11.09
N TRP A 19 -17.80 -12.41 -12.40
CA TRP A 19 -18.90 -12.68 -13.33
C TRP A 19 -19.77 -13.87 -12.88
N LEU A 20 -19.17 -15.00 -12.51
CA LEU A 20 -19.89 -16.21 -12.13
C LEU A 20 -20.76 -15.98 -10.89
N LEU A 21 -20.20 -15.40 -9.83
CA LEU A 21 -20.91 -15.19 -8.57
C LEU A 21 -21.97 -14.09 -8.68
N THR A 22 -21.72 -13.02 -9.44
CA THR A 22 -22.65 -11.89 -9.53
C THR A 22 -23.71 -12.06 -10.60
N VAL A 23 -23.34 -12.54 -11.79
CA VAL A 23 -24.24 -12.64 -12.94
C VAL A 23 -24.99 -13.96 -12.93
N GLN A 24 -24.29 -15.07 -12.64
CA GLN A 24 -24.88 -16.40 -12.81
C GLN A 24 -25.51 -16.96 -11.54
N PHE A 25 -24.90 -16.71 -10.38
CA PHE A 25 -25.50 -17.06 -9.10
C PHE A 25 -26.30 -15.91 -8.47
N HIS A 26 -26.36 -14.75 -9.11
CA HIS A 26 -27.14 -13.59 -8.68
C HIS A 26 -26.86 -13.16 -7.21
N LEU A 27 -25.65 -13.38 -6.71
CA LEU A 27 -25.29 -13.09 -5.31
C LEU A 27 -25.03 -11.59 -5.04
N GLY A 28 -25.13 -10.74 -6.07
CA GLY A 28 -24.98 -9.29 -5.95
C GLY A 28 -23.68 -8.87 -5.26
N LEU A 29 -23.79 -7.98 -4.27
CA LEU A 29 -22.65 -7.47 -3.49
C LEU A 29 -21.89 -8.58 -2.76
N ALA A 30 -22.59 -9.58 -2.21
CA ALA A 30 -21.95 -10.72 -1.55
C ALA A 30 -21.10 -11.54 -2.53
N GLY A 31 -21.54 -11.64 -3.79
CA GLY A 31 -20.78 -12.26 -4.88
C GLY A 31 -19.47 -11.53 -5.16
N VAL A 32 -19.51 -10.20 -5.28
CA VAL A 32 -18.30 -9.35 -5.49
C VAL A 32 -17.31 -9.50 -4.33
N MET A 33 -17.80 -9.44 -3.08
CA MET A 33 -16.92 -9.57 -1.91
C MET A 33 -16.29 -10.97 -1.83
N SER A 34 -17.07 -12.00 -2.13
CA SER A 34 -16.60 -13.39 -2.10
C SER A 34 -15.57 -13.66 -3.20
N SER A 35 -15.77 -13.16 -4.43
CA SER A 35 -14.79 -13.31 -5.50
C SER A 35 -13.47 -12.63 -5.16
N MET A 36 -13.52 -11.44 -4.54
CA MET A 36 -12.35 -10.72 -4.06
C MET A 36 -11.56 -11.52 -3.01
N VAL A 37 -12.25 -12.08 -2.02
CA VAL A 37 -11.62 -12.90 -0.96
C VAL A 37 -10.94 -14.12 -1.58
N ILE A 38 -11.63 -14.85 -2.46
CA ILE A 38 -11.06 -16.04 -3.11
C ILE A 38 -9.84 -15.65 -3.94
N ALA A 39 -9.90 -14.56 -4.71
CA ALA A 39 -8.79 -14.08 -5.52
C ALA A 39 -7.55 -13.75 -4.69
N TYR A 40 -7.71 -13.10 -3.52
CA TYR A 40 -6.56 -12.76 -2.67
C TYR A 40 -5.76 -13.97 -2.17
N TRP A 41 -6.37 -15.14 -2.07
CA TRP A 41 -5.68 -16.36 -1.66
C TRP A 41 -4.89 -17.03 -2.79
N ILE A 42 -5.21 -16.76 -4.06
CA ILE A 42 -4.56 -17.40 -5.21
C ILE A 42 -3.05 -17.11 -5.25
N PRO A 43 -2.58 -15.84 -5.13
CA PRO A 43 -1.15 -15.55 -5.06
C PRO A 43 -0.48 -16.19 -3.85
N VAL A 44 -1.15 -16.22 -2.70
CA VAL A 44 -0.60 -16.79 -1.46
C VAL A 44 -0.31 -18.28 -1.64
N PHE A 45 -1.30 -19.05 -2.09
CA PHE A 45 -1.11 -20.48 -2.33
C PHE A 45 -0.15 -20.74 -3.49
N GLY A 46 -0.20 -19.94 -4.55
CA GLY A 46 0.72 -20.07 -5.68
C GLY A 46 2.18 -19.84 -5.31
N GLN A 47 2.46 -18.83 -4.48
CA GLN A 47 3.80 -18.55 -3.97
C GLN A 47 4.27 -19.64 -3.00
N LEU A 48 3.39 -20.11 -2.12
CA LEU A 48 3.70 -21.19 -1.18
C LEU A 48 4.03 -22.49 -1.94
N ALA A 49 3.22 -22.85 -2.93
CA ALA A 49 3.47 -23.99 -3.81
C ALA A 49 4.80 -23.85 -4.54
N PHE A 50 5.10 -22.67 -5.11
CA PHE A 50 6.39 -22.43 -5.76
C PHE A 50 7.58 -22.67 -4.82
N VAL A 51 7.49 -22.23 -3.56
CA VAL A 51 8.53 -22.46 -2.56
C VAL A 51 8.66 -23.95 -2.21
N PHE A 52 7.56 -24.64 -1.94
CA PHE A 52 7.56 -26.06 -1.54
C PHE A 52 7.96 -27.02 -2.66
N PHE A 53 7.65 -26.69 -3.91
CA PHE A 53 7.97 -27.52 -5.07
C PHE A 53 9.31 -27.15 -5.75
N GLY A 54 10.23 -26.56 -4.99
CA GLY A 54 11.63 -26.40 -5.42
C GLY A 54 11.92 -25.15 -6.25
N GLY A 55 11.03 -24.15 -6.25
CA GLY A 55 11.26 -22.87 -6.92
C GLY A 55 12.35 -22.01 -6.28
N CYS A 56 12.67 -22.24 -4.99
CA CYS A 56 13.70 -21.51 -4.24
C CYS A 56 14.71 -22.46 -3.54
N PRO A 57 15.45 -23.30 -4.27
CA PRO A 57 16.26 -24.37 -3.66
C PRO A 57 17.44 -23.85 -2.83
N LEU A 58 17.89 -22.62 -3.10
CA LEU A 58 19.00 -21.98 -2.37
C LEU A 58 18.55 -21.31 -1.05
N THR A 59 17.25 -21.03 -0.90
CA THR A 59 16.73 -20.21 0.21
C THR A 59 15.77 -21.00 1.08
N TRP A 60 15.05 -21.97 0.51
CA TRP A 60 14.15 -22.84 1.22
C TRP A 60 14.78 -24.22 1.43
N THR A 61 15.10 -24.55 2.68
CA THR A 61 15.68 -25.84 3.09
C THR A 61 14.68 -26.75 3.82
N GLY A 62 13.41 -26.35 3.87
CA GLY A 62 12.34 -27.05 4.58
C GLY A 62 11.92 -26.33 5.87
N PHE A 63 10.95 -26.92 6.58
CA PHE A 63 10.49 -26.39 7.86
C PHE A 63 11.56 -26.60 8.94
N SER A 64 11.85 -25.52 9.67
CA SER A 64 12.77 -25.57 10.81
C SER A 64 12.21 -24.73 11.95
N SER A 65 12.25 -25.26 13.17
CA SER A 65 11.87 -24.50 14.37
C SER A 65 12.80 -23.32 14.65
N ALA A 66 13.99 -23.29 14.03
CA ALA A 66 14.89 -22.15 14.05
C ALA A 66 14.22 -20.86 13.52
N ALA A 67 13.26 -20.97 12.60
CA ALA A 67 12.51 -19.82 12.09
C ALA A 67 11.69 -19.09 13.17
N PHE A 68 11.34 -19.77 14.27
CA PHE A 68 10.61 -19.16 15.40
C PHE A 68 11.53 -18.48 16.41
N THR A 69 12.85 -18.67 16.34
CA THR A 69 13.79 -18.06 17.29
C THR A 69 13.89 -16.54 17.10
N GLU A 70 13.64 -16.05 15.89
CA GLU A 70 13.71 -14.63 15.52
C GLU A 70 12.33 -13.98 15.41
N LEU A 71 11.30 -14.67 15.89
CA LEU A 71 9.90 -14.24 15.78
C LEU A 71 9.68 -12.86 16.43
N GLY A 72 10.31 -12.60 17.57
CA GLY A 72 10.19 -11.30 18.25
C GLY A 72 10.71 -10.13 17.41
N ALA A 73 11.84 -10.30 16.73
CA ALA A 73 12.40 -9.27 15.86
C ALA A 73 11.52 -9.05 14.61
N ILE A 74 11.04 -10.14 14.01
CA ILE A 74 10.14 -10.10 12.84
C ILE A 74 8.80 -9.45 13.21
N VAL A 75 8.21 -9.82 14.35
CA VAL A 75 6.96 -9.23 14.85
C VAL A 75 7.14 -7.73 15.10
N LYS A 76 8.24 -7.31 15.71
CA LYS A 76 8.53 -5.89 15.93
C LYS A 76 8.65 -5.10 14.62
N LEU A 77 9.37 -5.64 13.63
CA LEU A 77 9.49 -5.04 12.31
C LEU A 77 8.14 -4.97 11.58
N SER A 78 7.36 -6.05 11.67
CA SER A 78 6.04 -6.16 11.06
C SER A 78 5.04 -5.19 11.70
N LEU A 79 5.08 -5.05 13.02
CA LEU A 79 4.26 -4.09 13.76
C LEU A 79 4.60 -2.65 13.37
N SER A 80 5.88 -2.33 13.25
CA SER A 80 6.34 -0.99 12.84
C SER A 80 5.90 -0.65 11.40
N SER A 81 6.06 -1.58 10.45
CA SER A 81 5.46 -1.47 9.11
C SER A 81 3.94 -1.34 9.15
N GLY A 82 3.28 -2.15 9.99
CA GLY A 82 1.83 -2.16 10.15
C GLY A 82 1.31 -0.80 10.59
N VAL A 83 1.92 -0.20 11.61
CA VAL A 83 1.57 1.14 12.10
C VAL A 83 1.78 2.18 11.00
N MET A 84 2.92 2.16 10.30
CA MET A 84 3.20 3.08 9.19
C MET A 84 2.11 3.03 8.11
N LEU A 85 1.74 1.82 7.67
CA LEU A 85 0.70 1.59 6.66
C LEU A 85 -0.70 1.93 7.18
N CYS A 86 -1.02 1.60 8.44
CA CYS A 86 -2.30 1.96 9.04
C CYS A 86 -2.49 3.48 9.06
N VAL A 87 -1.46 4.23 9.41
CA VAL A 87 -1.50 5.71 9.41
C VAL A 87 -1.77 6.25 8.00
N GLU A 88 -1.21 5.64 6.96
CA GLU A 88 -1.49 5.99 5.55
C GLU A 88 -2.93 5.63 5.13
N LEU A 89 -3.39 4.43 5.48
CA LEU A 89 -4.72 3.94 5.11
C LEU A 89 -5.84 4.70 5.84
N TRP A 90 -5.65 5.01 7.12
CA TRP A 90 -6.60 5.80 7.91
C TRP A 90 -6.71 7.23 7.39
N TYR A 91 -5.60 7.84 6.95
CA TYR A 91 -5.63 9.15 6.32
C TYR A 91 -6.55 9.15 5.10
N ASN A 92 -6.34 8.22 4.18
CA ASN A 92 -7.18 8.08 2.99
C ASN A 92 -8.65 7.81 3.36
N THR A 93 -8.87 6.95 4.36
CA THR A 93 -10.23 6.62 4.83
C THR A 93 -10.95 7.84 5.39
N ILE A 94 -10.28 8.65 6.21
CA ILE A 94 -10.85 9.89 6.77
C ILE A 94 -11.23 10.85 5.64
N LEU A 95 -10.35 11.06 4.67
CA LEU A 95 -10.64 11.96 3.54
C LEU A 95 -11.78 11.44 2.66
N VAL A 96 -11.85 10.12 2.42
CA VAL A 96 -12.97 9.50 1.70
C VAL A 96 -14.28 9.67 2.45
N LEU A 97 -14.29 9.45 3.77
CA LEU A 97 -15.47 9.67 4.60
C LEU A 97 -15.92 11.13 4.55
N LEU A 98 -15.01 12.08 4.74
CA LEU A 98 -15.31 13.52 4.63
C LEU A 98 -15.89 13.86 3.26
N THR A 99 -15.27 13.36 2.20
CA THR A 99 -15.75 13.55 0.82
C THR A 99 -17.17 12.99 0.68
N GLY A 100 -17.46 11.81 1.21
CA GLY A 100 -18.78 11.16 1.13
C GLY A 100 -19.93 11.95 1.75
N TYR A 101 -19.67 12.89 2.67
CA TYR A 101 -20.69 13.79 3.21
C TYR A 101 -21.01 15.01 2.31
N MET A 102 -20.29 15.18 1.20
CA MET A 102 -20.48 16.31 0.28
C MET A 102 -21.49 15.98 -0.82
N LYS A 103 -22.39 16.93 -1.13
CA LYS A 103 -23.41 16.75 -2.18
C LYS A 103 -22.82 16.45 -3.56
N ASN A 104 -21.66 17.01 -3.89
CA ASN A 104 -21.01 16.76 -5.18
C ASN A 104 -20.21 15.45 -5.21
N ALA A 105 -20.09 14.71 -4.10
CA ALA A 105 -19.34 13.46 -4.08
C ALA A 105 -20.04 12.36 -4.87
N GLU A 106 -21.37 12.29 -4.80
CA GLU A 106 -22.17 11.41 -5.66
C GLU A 106 -21.94 11.74 -7.13
N ILE A 107 -21.97 13.03 -7.50
CA ILE A 107 -21.69 13.49 -8.86
C ILE A 107 -20.27 13.16 -9.31
N ALA A 108 -19.27 13.30 -8.42
CA ALA A 108 -17.88 12.98 -8.73
C ALA A 108 -17.66 11.47 -8.89
N LEU A 109 -18.29 10.64 -8.05
CA LEU A 109 -18.25 9.18 -8.14
C LEU A 109 -19.00 8.67 -9.38
N ASP A 110 -20.15 9.27 -9.70
CA ASP A 110 -20.89 9.02 -10.93
C ASP A 110 -20.07 9.45 -12.14
N ALA A 111 -19.44 10.62 -12.14
CA ALA A 111 -18.56 11.04 -13.22
C ALA A 111 -17.35 10.10 -13.40
N LEU A 112 -16.77 9.58 -12.31
CA LEU A 112 -15.64 8.64 -12.38
C LEU A 112 -16.08 7.25 -12.89
N SER A 113 -17.23 6.76 -12.46
CA SER A 113 -17.80 5.49 -12.91
C SER A 113 -18.26 5.58 -14.37
N ILE A 114 -18.85 6.71 -14.77
CA ILE A 114 -19.25 6.98 -16.15
C ILE A 114 -18.02 7.27 -17.03
N TRP A 115 -16.89 7.74 -16.50
CA TRP A 115 -15.63 7.83 -17.27
C TRP A 115 -15.14 6.45 -17.73
N LEU A 116 -15.16 5.44 -16.84
CA LEU A 116 -14.92 4.04 -17.23
C LEU A 116 -15.97 3.57 -18.24
N ALA A 117 -17.22 4.01 -18.09
CA ALA A 117 -18.27 3.78 -19.06
C ALA A 117 -18.15 4.63 -20.33
N TYR A 118 -17.31 5.67 -20.40
CA TYR A 118 -17.16 6.58 -21.54
C TYR A 118 -16.29 5.97 -22.65
N ILE A 119 -15.47 4.97 -22.28
CA ILE A 119 -14.96 3.98 -23.23
C ILE A 119 -16.12 3.29 -23.97
N PHE A 120 -17.35 3.37 -23.43
CA PHE A 120 -18.58 2.74 -23.92
C PHE A 120 -19.81 3.70 -24.03
N THR A 121 -19.70 5.04 -23.84
CA THR A 121 -20.86 5.99 -23.87
C THR A 121 -20.46 7.47 -24.03
N GLU A 122 -21.34 8.35 -24.54
CA GLU A 122 -21.02 9.76 -24.94
C GLU A 122 -21.83 10.84 -24.18
N SER A 123 -21.70 10.97 -22.85
CA SER A 123 -22.43 12.00 -22.06
C SER A 123 -21.61 13.29 -21.78
N LYS A 124 -21.99 14.44 -22.35
CA LYS A 124 -21.30 15.73 -22.16
C LYS A 124 -21.08 16.15 -20.71
N VAL A 125 -22.03 15.89 -19.81
CA VAL A 125 -21.94 16.25 -18.39
C VAL A 125 -20.74 15.59 -17.71
N VAL A 126 -20.39 14.38 -18.15
CA VAL A 126 -19.29 13.59 -17.61
C VAL A 126 -17.95 14.07 -18.16
N ALA A 127 -17.91 14.43 -19.44
CA ALA A 127 -16.71 14.97 -20.07
C ALA A 127 -16.21 16.25 -19.37
N ASP A 128 -17.12 17.15 -19.01
CA ASP A 128 -16.77 18.40 -18.32
C ASP A 128 -16.26 18.14 -16.89
N ALA A 129 -16.91 17.24 -16.14
CA ALA A 129 -16.47 16.86 -14.79
C ALA A 129 -15.10 16.16 -14.80
N VAL A 130 -14.86 15.28 -15.77
CA VAL A 130 -13.58 14.58 -15.94
C VAL A 130 -12.48 15.56 -16.33
N ALA A 131 -12.72 16.47 -17.28
CA ALA A 131 -11.74 17.47 -17.70
C ALA A 131 -11.28 18.34 -16.52
N GLU A 132 -12.19 18.63 -15.60
CA GLU A 132 -11.91 19.44 -14.43
C GLU A 132 -11.07 18.72 -13.36
N LEU A 133 -11.23 17.40 -13.21
CA LEU A 133 -10.51 16.57 -12.23
C LEU A 133 -9.23 15.95 -12.79
N SER A 134 -9.11 15.84 -14.12
CA SER A 134 -7.98 15.21 -14.81
C SER A 134 -6.60 15.74 -14.40
N PRO A 135 -6.39 17.05 -14.19
CA PRO A 135 -5.11 17.56 -13.70
C PRO A 135 -4.75 17.01 -12.32
N LEU A 136 -5.71 16.98 -11.38
CA LEU A 136 -5.51 16.44 -10.03
C LEU A 136 -5.20 14.94 -10.08
N LEU A 137 -5.89 14.19 -10.96
CA LEU A 137 -5.62 12.78 -11.21
C LEU A 137 -4.20 12.56 -11.75
N ALA A 138 -3.74 13.36 -12.72
CA ALA A 138 -2.40 13.24 -13.27
C ALA A 138 -1.30 13.44 -12.20
N PHE A 139 -1.46 14.46 -11.35
CA PHE A 139 -0.56 14.67 -10.20
C PHE A 139 -0.65 13.54 -9.17
N SER A 140 -1.85 13.01 -8.92
CA SER A 140 -2.04 11.85 -8.04
C SER A 140 -1.25 10.64 -8.53
N ILE A 141 -1.34 10.32 -9.83
CA ILE A 141 -0.63 9.19 -10.44
C ILE A 141 0.89 9.39 -10.31
N LEU A 142 1.38 10.60 -10.55
CA LEU A 142 2.80 10.90 -10.42
C LEU A 142 3.30 10.69 -8.99
N LEU A 143 2.61 11.26 -8.00
CA LEU A 143 3.02 11.13 -6.60
C LEU A 143 2.87 9.69 -6.09
N ASN A 144 1.79 8.99 -6.47
CA ASN A 144 1.57 7.58 -6.13
C ASN A 144 2.61 6.65 -6.78
N SER A 145 3.33 7.09 -7.82
CA SER A 145 4.43 6.31 -8.40
C SER A 145 5.73 6.46 -7.60
N ILE A 146 5.93 7.60 -6.93
CA ILE A 146 7.13 7.88 -6.14
C ILE A 146 7.02 7.28 -4.73
N GLN A 147 5.82 7.35 -4.13
CA GLN A 147 5.59 6.90 -2.77
C GLN A 147 6.01 5.45 -2.49
N PRO A 148 5.68 4.44 -3.33
CA PRO A 148 6.09 3.05 -3.10
C PRO A 148 7.60 2.86 -3.12
N VAL A 149 8.33 3.65 -3.92
CA VAL A 149 9.79 3.60 -3.98
C VAL A 149 10.38 4.09 -2.66
N LEU A 150 9.93 5.25 -2.18
CA LEU A 150 10.42 5.82 -0.91
C LEU A 150 10.01 4.97 0.30
N SER A 151 8.80 4.43 0.31
CA SER A 151 8.33 3.50 1.34
C SER A 151 9.15 2.20 1.32
N GLY A 152 9.45 1.66 0.13
CA GLY A 152 10.32 0.49 -0.03
C GLY A 152 11.74 0.72 0.51
N VAL A 153 12.34 1.89 0.21
CA VAL A 153 13.65 2.28 0.76
C VAL A 153 13.59 2.38 2.29
N ALA A 154 12.54 2.98 2.83
CA ALA A 154 12.36 3.12 4.27
C ALA A 154 12.21 1.77 4.97
N VAL A 155 11.42 0.85 4.42
CA VAL A 155 11.27 -0.51 4.96
C VAL A 155 12.60 -1.26 4.87
N GLY A 156 13.29 -1.20 3.73
CA GLY A 156 14.60 -1.84 3.55
C GLY A 156 15.69 -1.30 4.49
N SER A 157 15.63 -0.02 4.83
CA SER A 157 16.58 0.64 5.74
C SER A 157 16.16 0.55 7.22
N GLY A 158 14.96 0.02 7.51
CA GLY A 158 14.41 -0.09 8.86
C GLY A 158 13.93 1.24 9.46
N TRP A 159 13.53 2.20 8.62
CA TRP A 159 13.08 3.56 9.01
C TRP A 159 11.57 3.68 9.22
N GLN A 160 10.84 2.57 9.25
CA GLN A 160 9.38 2.52 9.37
C GLN A 160 8.82 3.47 10.44
N SER A 161 9.46 3.55 11.61
CA SER A 161 9.03 4.44 12.69
C SER A 161 9.23 5.92 12.38
N VAL A 162 10.34 6.29 11.73
CA VAL A 162 10.59 7.67 11.28
C VAL A 162 9.54 8.06 10.24
N VAL A 163 9.26 7.18 9.28
CA VAL A 163 8.24 7.41 8.26
C VAL A 163 6.85 7.52 8.88
N ALA A 164 6.52 6.72 9.89
CA ALA A 164 5.25 6.85 10.61
C ALA A 164 5.08 8.26 11.21
N TYR A 165 6.11 8.84 11.83
CA TYR A 165 6.05 10.22 12.34
C TYR A 165 5.91 11.27 11.23
N VAL A 166 6.64 11.11 10.13
CA VAL A 166 6.53 11.99 8.95
C VAL A 166 5.12 11.93 8.37
N ASN A 167 4.55 10.73 8.26
CA ASN A 167 3.18 10.50 7.79
C ASN A 167 2.16 11.17 8.71
N VAL A 168 2.26 10.98 10.03
CA VAL A 168 1.36 11.65 11.00
C VAL A 168 1.41 13.17 10.82
N THR A 169 2.60 13.74 10.75
CA THR A 169 2.78 15.20 10.62
C THR A 169 2.21 15.71 9.30
N SER A 170 2.59 15.08 8.18
CA SER A 170 2.22 15.56 6.84
C SER A 170 0.74 15.36 6.54
N TYR A 171 0.17 14.22 6.95
CA TYR A 171 -1.21 13.88 6.65
C TYR A 171 -2.20 14.50 7.62
N TYR A 172 -1.93 14.42 8.93
CA TYR A 172 -2.92 14.78 9.95
C TYR A 172 -2.78 16.23 10.42
N LEU A 173 -1.56 16.79 10.42
CA LEU A 173 -1.36 18.19 10.83
C LEU A 173 -1.43 19.17 9.66
N SER A 174 -1.12 18.74 8.44
CA SER A 174 -1.26 19.58 7.23
C SER A 174 -2.35 19.12 6.26
N GLY A 175 -2.31 17.87 5.78
CA GLY A 175 -3.20 17.40 4.71
C GLY A 175 -4.69 17.51 5.05
N ILE A 176 -5.12 16.93 6.18
CA ILE A 176 -6.52 16.97 6.63
C ILE A 176 -6.99 18.41 6.88
N PRO A 177 -6.29 19.27 7.68
CA PRO A 177 -6.74 20.64 7.90
C PRO A 177 -6.87 21.45 6.62
N ILE A 178 -5.89 21.37 5.72
CA ILE A 178 -5.94 22.08 4.43
C ILE A 178 -7.11 21.57 3.58
N GLY A 179 -7.31 20.25 3.53
CA GLY A 179 -8.43 19.65 2.80
C GLY A 179 -9.79 20.10 3.35
N VAL A 180 -9.96 20.12 4.67
CA VAL A 180 -11.19 20.57 5.32
C VAL A 180 -11.45 22.05 5.05
N ILE A 181 -10.42 22.91 5.17
CA ILE A 181 -10.54 24.34 4.90
C ILE A 181 -10.94 24.57 3.43
N LEU A 182 -10.23 23.96 2.48
CA LEU A 182 -10.54 24.13 1.06
C LEU A 182 -11.91 23.55 0.70
N GLY A 183 -12.24 22.36 1.23
CA GLY A 183 -13.46 21.64 0.91
C GLY A 183 -14.72 22.28 1.47
N TYR A 184 -14.71 22.61 2.77
CA TYR A 184 -15.91 23.08 3.48
C TYR A 184 -15.94 24.59 3.67
N VAL A 185 -14.81 25.24 3.97
CA VAL A 185 -14.78 26.69 4.27
C VAL A 185 -14.72 27.51 2.99
N LEU A 186 -13.85 27.14 2.05
CA LEU A 186 -13.68 27.84 0.77
C LEU A 186 -14.61 27.31 -0.34
N GLY A 187 -15.40 26.28 -0.04
CA GLY A 187 -16.44 25.76 -0.94
C GLY A 187 -15.92 24.99 -2.15
N PHE A 188 -14.65 24.55 -2.17
CA PHE A 188 -14.11 23.73 -3.28
C PHE A 188 -14.55 22.26 -3.22
N GLN A 189 -15.30 21.88 -2.18
CA GLN A 189 -15.88 20.55 -1.99
C GLN A 189 -14.86 19.42 -2.23
N VAL A 190 -15.21 18.41 -3.05
CA VAL A 190 -14.38 17.24 -3.36
C VAL A 190 -12.99 17.64 -3.84
N LYS A 191 -12.88 18.70 -4.67
CA LYS A 191 -11.57 19.18 -5.15
C LYS A 191 -10.74 19.74 -4.01
N GLY A 192 -11.35 20.46 -3.08
CA GLY A 192 -10.65 20.98 -1.91
C GLY A 192 -10.05 19.86 -1.06
N ILE A 193 -10.82 18.79 -0.83
CA ILE A 193 -10.35 17.60 -0.12
C ILE A 193 -9.22 16.90 -0.90
N TRP A 194 -9.36 16.75 -2.21
CA TRP A 194 -8.34 16.13 -3.07
C TRP A 194 -7.04 16.95 -3.10
N ILE A 195 -7.13 18.28 -3.14
CA ILE A 195 -5.95 19.16 -3.04
C ILE A 195 -5.27 19.00 -1.68
N GLY A 196 -6.04 18.97 -0.59
CA GLY A 196 -5.51 18.66 0.74
C GLY A 196 -4.80 17.31 0.79
N MET A 197 -5.39 16.29 0.15
CA MET A 197 -4.80 14.96 0.01
C MET A 197 -3.42 15.02 -0.65
N LEU A 198 -3.36 15.66 -1.82
CA LEU A 198 -2.15 15.82 -2.61
C LEU A 198 -1.08 16.63 -1.90
N LEU A 199 -1.46 17.70 -1.19
CA LEU A 199 -0.50 18.51 -0.43
C LEU A 199 0.11 17.74 0.73
N GLY A 200 -0.69 16.98 1.49
CA GLY A 200 -0.16 16.10 2.55
C GLY A 200 0.82 15.07 1.99
N THR A 201 0.46 14.43 0.88
CA THR A 201 1.31 13.49 0.12
C THR A 201 2.57 14.14 -0.43
N LEU A 202 2.47 15.36 -0.96
CA LEU A 202 3.61 16.10 -1.50
C LEU A 202 4.61 16.48 -0.40
N VAL A 203 4.13 17.01 0.72
CA VAL A 203 4.97 17.33 1.88
C VAL A 203 5.69 16.08 2.38
N GLN A 204 4.96 14.98 2.54
CA GLN A 204 5.53 13.69 2.93
C GLN A 204 6.61 13.23 1.96
N THR A 205 6.32 13.29 0.65
CA THR A 205 7.25 12.88 -0.41
C THR A 205 8.52 13.71 -0.39
N ILE A 206 8.42 15.04 -0.24
CA ILE A 206 9.56 15.95 -0.17
C ILE A 206 10.43 15.63 1.04
N VAL A 207 9.82 15.44 2.21
CA VAL A 207 10.55 15.12 3.45
C VAL A 207 11.27 13.79 3.33
N LEU A 208 10.60 12.74 2.85
CA LEU A 208 11.23 11.43 2.66
C LEU A 208 12.34 11.46 1.59
N LEU A 209 12.12 12.18 0.50
CA LEU A 209 13.15 12.36 -0.53
C LEU A 209 14.36 13.08 0.04
N PHE A 210 14.16 14.13 0.84
CA PHE A 210 15.24 14.83 1.51
C PHE A 210 16.02 13.91 2.46
N ILE A 211 15.33 13.14 3.32
CA ILE A 211 15.96 12.16 4.21
C ILE A 211 16.78 11.16 3.39
N THR A 212 16.20 10.63 2.31
CA THR A 212 16.85 9.64 1.43
C THR A 212 18.11 10.21 0.77
N LEU A 213 18.04 11.43 0.23
CA LEU A 213 19.18 12.08 -0.43
C LEU A 213 20.28 12.52 0.53
N ARG A 214 19.93 12.81 1.80
CA ARG A 214 20.89 13.21 2.85
C ARG A 214 21.46 12.03 3.62
N THR A 215 20.98 10.82 3.37
CA THR A 215 21.44 9.64 4.08
C THR A 215 22.85 9.25 3.60
N ASP A 216 23.74 9.04 4.56
CA ASP A 216 25.02 8.39 4.33
C ASP A 216 24.78 6.88 4.12
N TRP A 217 24.83 6.46 2.86
CA TRP A 217 24.59 5.08 2.46
C TRP A 217 25.70 4.13 2.90
N GLU A 218 26.95 4.60 2.97
CA GLU A 218 28.08 3.80 3.47
C GLU A 218 27.86 3.44 4.95
N LYS A 219 27.40 4.44 5.73
CA LYS A 219 27.02 4.20 7.12
C LYS A 219 25.84 3.23 7.25
N GLN A 220 24.84 3.28 6.36
CA GLN A 220 23.73 2.32 6.39
C GLN A 220 24.20 0.90 6.07
N VAL A 221 25.11 0.74 5.11
CA VAL A 221 25.72 -0.56 4.77
C VAL A 221 26.49 -1.12 5.98
N GLU A 222 27.26 -0.28 6.68
CA GLU A 222 27.99 -0.71 7.87
C GLU A 222 27.05 -1.14 9.00
N ILE A 223 25.97 -0.39 9.26
CA ILE A 223 24.94 -0.77 10.24
C ILE A 223 24.29 -2.11 9.86
N ALA A 224 23.96 -2.31 8.58
CA ALA A 224 23.39 -3.57 8.10
C ALA A 224 24.38 -4.74 8.27
N ARG A 225 25.67 -4.51 7.97
CA ARG A 225 26.73 -5.50 8.16
C ARG A 225 26.91 -5.89 9.63
N GLN A 226 26.88 -4.92 10.54
CA GLN A 226 26.97 -5.16 11.97
C GLN A 226 25.77 -5.97 12.49
N ARG A 227 24.57 -5.69 11.98
CA ARG A 227 23.37 -6.50 12.31
C ARG A 227 23.55 -7.95 11.86
N LEU A 228 24.03 -8.18 10.63
CA LEU A 228 24.30 -9.52 10.12
C LEU A 228 25.39 -10.26 10.93
N ASN A 229 26.50 -9.57 11.26
CA ASN A 229 27.58 -10.17 12.03
C ASN A 229 27.13 -10.56 13.45
N ARG A 230 26.28 -9.74 14.09
CA ARG A 230 25.69 -10.08 15.39
C ARG A 230 24.85 -11.35 15.30
N TRP A 231 24.02 -11.47 14.27
CA TRP A 231 23.20 -12.66 14.05
C TRP A 231 24.06 -13.90 13.83
N SER A 232 25.14 -13.80 13.06
CA SER A 232 26.08 -14.92 12.87
C SER A 232 26.79 -15.34 14.16
N MET A 233 27.15 -14.38 15.03
CA MET A 233 27.75 -14.67 16.33
C MET A 233 26.75 -15.37 17.28
N ASP A 234 25.51 -14.89 17.32
CA ASP A 234 24.44 -15.50 18.13
C ASP A 234 24.12 -16.93 17.64
N GLU A 235 24.08 -17.16 16.32
CA GLU A 235 23.91 -18.51 15.74
C GLU A 235 25.07 -19.45 16.12
N ASN A 236 26.32 -18.99 15.97
CA ASN A 236 27.49 -19.79 16.34
C ASN A 236 27.53 -20.12 17.84
N GLY A 237 27.10 -19.18 18.69
CA GLY A 237 26.97 -19.40 20.14
C GLY A 237 25.90 -20.45 20.49
N ARG A 238 24.73 -20.42 19.82
CA ARG A 238 23.69 -21.44 19.98
C ARG A 238 24.15 -22.82 19.50
N GLN A 239 24.92 -22.90 18.41
CA GLN A 239 25.46 -24.17 17.90
C GLN A 239 26.54 -24.78 18.81
N GLN A 240 27.35 -23.95 19.48
CA GLN A 240 28.39 -24.44 20.39
C GLN A 240 27.87 -24.89 21.76
N ASN A 241 26.65 -24.48 22.16
CA ASN A 241 26.10 -24.80 23.47
C ASN A 241 24.61 -25.23 23.39
N PRO A 242 24.29 -26.39 22.79
CA PRO A 242 22.92 -26.82 22.50
C PRO A 242 22.10 -27.29 23.73
N GLY A 243 22.63 -27.11 24.96
CA GLY A 243 22.15 -27.80 26.17
C GLY A 243 21.65 -26.91 27.31
N ILE A 244 21.22 -25.68 27.06
CA ILE A 244 20.58 -24.84 28.08
C ILE A 244 19.28 -24.28 27.52
N ASP A 245 18.23 -25.11 27.52
CA ASP A 245 16.83 -24.73 27.61
C ASP A 245 16.15 -25.71 28.56
#